data_AF-A0A7C3TWC9-F1
#
_entry.id   AF-A0A7C3TWC9-F1
#
_cell.length_a   1.000
_cell.length_b   1.000
_cell.length_c   1.000
_cell.angle_alpha   90.00
_cell.angle_beta   90.00
_cell.angle_gamma   90.00
#
_symmetry.space_group_name_H-M   'P 1'
#
loop_
_entity.id
_entity.type
_entity.pdbx_description
1 polymer ?
#
loop_
_entity_poly.entity_id
_entity_poly.type
_entity_poly.pdbx_seq_one_letter_code
_entity_poly.pdbx_strand_id
1 'polypeptide(L)'
;MIYLLKMFENKKVLKSFPYYRLVDLVYFGFIKGIKTYRPFYYIDYKKKLAQNFLEKEYGWVYYGGHHHENIFTKFAIAYWLPKKFNIDKRKITLSAQILSGEITRQKALELLKQPPYPLEDIQKDKTYVLKKLGITSEDFNNYLNNPNKYFFDYPSYFDLYKKYSKYGNKIFGYILPFKPTIFLEQDFRKSKS
;
A
#
# COMPACT_ATOMS: atom_id res chain seq x y z
N MET A 1 2.74 7.58 -14.12
CA MET A 1 3.97 6.81 -14.42
C MET A 1 4.75 7.39 -15.60
N ILE A 2 4.22 7.52 -16.84
CA ILE A 2 4.94 8.19 -17.95
C ILE A 2 5.51 9.56 -17.54
N TYR A 3 4.75 10.37 -16.80
CA TYR A 3 5.23 11.65 -16.27
C TYR A 3 6.55 11.52 -15.48
N LEU A 4 6.62 10.55 -14.56
CA LEU A 4 7.81 10.32 -13.73
C LEU A 4 8.98 9.81 -14.57
N LEU A 5 8.72 8.90 -15.52
CA LEU A 5 9.76 8.40 -16.42
C LEU A 5 10.35 9.55 -17.26
N LYS A 6 9.50 10.43 -17.82
CA LYS A 6 9.96 11.62 -18.56
C LYS A 6 10.80 12.56 -17.71
N MET A 7 10.47 12.69 -16.42
CA MET A 7 11.13 13.64 -15.52
C MET A 7 12.46 13.10 -14.96
N PHE A 8 12.55 11.79 -14.72
CA PHE A 8 13.65 11.19 -13.95
C PHE A 8 14.45 10.13 -14.71
N GLU A 9 13.98 9.63 -15.86
CA GLU A 9 14.67 8.60 -16.64
C GLU A 9 15.38 9.21 -17.86
N ASN A 10 16.71 9.15 -17.86
CA ASN A 10 17.55 9.78 -18.89
C ASN A 10 17.84 8.89 -20.10
N LYS A 11 17.49 7.60 -20.09
CA LYS A 11 18.04 6.61 -21.04
C LYS A 11 17.04 6.16 -22.12
N LYS A 12 15.78 5.88 -21.79
CA LYS A 12 14.72 5.55 -22.76
C LYS A 12 13.35 5.97 -22.23
N VAL A 13 12.75 6.99 -22.83
CA VAL A 13 11.40 7.42 -22.46
C VAL A 13 10.39 6.42 -23.04
N LEU A 14 9.72 5.69 -22.16
CA LEU A 14 8.56 4.87 -22.54
C LEU A 14 7.50 5.75 -23.20
N LYS A 15 7.17 5.48 -24.47
CA LYS A 15 6.22 6.29 -25.26
C LYS A 15 4.77 6.09 -24.82
N SER A 16 4.39 4.87 -24.48
CA SER A 16 3.04 4.50 -24.06
C SER A 16 3.07 3.38 -23.02
N PHE A 17 2.00 3.30 -22.24
CA PHE A 17 1.78 2.20 -21.31
C PHE A 17 0.27 1.94 -21.22
N PRO A 18 -0.17 0.69 -21.07
CA PRO A 18 -1.58 0.38 -20.88
C PRO A 18 -2.05 0.91 -19.52
N TYR A 19 -2.64 2.10 -19.51
CA TYR A 19 -3.26 2.69 -18.33
C TYR A 19 -4.75 2.43 -18.32
N TYR A 20 -5.25 2.04 -17.16
CA TYR A 20 -6.68 2.14 -16.86
C TYR A 20 -6.99 3.58 -16.41
N ARG A 21 -7.50 4.40 -17.33
CA ARG A 21 -7.79 5.82 -17.08
C ARG A 21 -9.17 5.97 -16.46
N LEU A 22 -9.44 7.17 -15.92
CA LEU A 22 -10.76 7.50 -15.40
C LEU A 22 -11.87 7.39 -16.47
N VAL A 23 -11.55 7.73 -17.73
CA VAL A 23 -12.47 7.58 -18.85
C VAL A 23 -12.77 6.12 -19.17
N ASP A 24 -11.79 5.23 -19.00
CA ASP A 24 -11.96 3.80 -19.23
C ASP A 24 -12.87 3.21 -18.15
N LEU A 25 -12.73 3.66 -16.89
CA LEU A 25 -13.64 3.30 -15.80
C LEU A 25 -15.10 3.67 -16.08
N VAL A 26 -15.33 4.89 -16.57
CA VAL A 26 -16.68 5.35 -16.95
C VAL A 26 -17.19 4.56 -18.14
N TYR A 27 -16.38 4.39 -19.18
CA TYR A 27 -16.76 3.63 -20.37
C TYR A 27 -17.12 2.18 -20.04
N PHE A 28 -16.26 1.47 -19.32
CA PHE A 28 -16.51 0.07 -19.00
C PHE A 28 -17.66 -0.12 -18.02
N GLY A 29 -17.75 0.68 -16.96
CA GLY A 29 -18.77 0.48 -15.94
C GLY A 29 -20.14 1.07 -16.25
N PHE A 30 -20.20 2.16 -17.03
CA PHE A 30 -21.47 2.80 -17.44
C PHE A 30 -21.91 2.37 -18.84
N ILE A 31 -21.05 2.48 -19.86
CA ILE A 31 -21.42 2.19 -21.25
C ILE A 31 -21.44 0.68 -21.52
N LYS A 32 -20.43 -0.06 -21.06
CA LYS A 32 -20.37 -1.53 -21.23
C LYS A 32 -21.04 -2.31 -20.10
N GLY A 33 -21.49 -1.64 -19.04
CA GLY A 33 -22.17 -2.28 -17.91
C GLY A 33 -21.31 -3.27 -17.11
N ILE A 34 -19.98 -3.25 -17.26
CA ILE A 34 -19.08 -4.19 -16.57
C ILE A 34 -19.03 -3.86 -15.08
N LYS A 35 -19.37 -4.83 -14.22
CA LYS A 35 -19.36 -4.67 -12.76
C LYS A 35 -18.22 -5.45 -12.12
N THR A 36 -17.56 -4.82 -11.15
CA THR A 36 -16.48 -5.45 -10.36
C THR A 36 -17.04 -5.97 -9.05
N TYR A 37 -16.99 -7.28 -8.85
CA TYR A 37 -17.32 -7.92 -7.58
C TYR A 37 -16.05 -8.25 -6.79
N ARG A 38 -16.18 -8.28 -5.46
CA ARG A 38 -15.06 -8.58 -4.56
C ARG A 38 -15.37 -9.86 -3.77
N PRO A 39 -15.27 -11.05 -4.40
CA PRO A 39 -15.74 -12.31 -3.82
C PRO A 39 -15.10 -12.60 -2.45
N PHE A 40 -13.83 -12.27 -2.28
CA PHE A 40 -13.10 -12.49 -1.02
C PHE A 40 -13.62 -11.69 0.17
N TYR A 41 -14.43 -10.64 -0.03
CA TYR A 41 -15.04 -9.89 1.07
C TYR A 41 -16.23 -10.64 1.69
N TYR A 42 -16.74 -11.69 1.03
CA TYR A 42 -17.86 -12.50 1.50
C TYR A 42 -17.40 -13.81 2.15
N ILE A 43 -16.09 -14.02 2.30
CA ILE A 43 -15.51 -15.21 2.92
C ILE A 43 -15.09 -14.85 4.35
N ASP A 44 -15.46 -15.66 5.34
CA ASP A 44 -14.96 -15.54 6.72
C ASP A 44 -13.51 -16.04 6.78
N TYR A 45 -12.58 -15.19 6.35
CA TYR A 45 -11.16 -15.50 6.37
C TYR A 45 -10.53 -15.15 7.72
N LYS A 46 -9.97 -16.16 8.38
CA LYS A 46 -9.13 -15.98 9.58
C LYS A 46 -7.70 -16.41 9.28
N LYS A 47 -6.79 -15.44 9.27
CA LYS A 47 -5.37 -15.65 8.93
C LYS A 47 -4.75 -16.82 9.70
N LYS A 48 -4.96 -16.87 11.02
CA LYS A 48 -4.39 -17.93 11.88
C LYS A 48 -4.90 -19.33 11.51
N LEU A 49 -6.19 -19.47 11.17
CA LEU A 49 -6.75 -20.74 10.73
C LEU A 49 -6.14 -21.18 9.40
N ALA A 50 -6.00 -20.25 8.45
CA ALA A 50 -5.36 -20.52 7.17
C ALA A 50 -3.88 -20.92 7.34
N GLN A 51 -3.14 -20.26 8.22
CA GLN A 51 -1.75 -20.61 8.53
C GLN A 51 -1.66 -22.03 9.11
N ASN A 52 -2.44 -22.35 10.15
CA ASN A 52 -2.44 -23.69 10.75
C ASN A 52 -2.77 -24.78 9.73
N PHE A 53 -3.73 -24.53 8.84
CA PHE A 53 -4.06 -25.46 7.75
C PHE A 53 -2.88 -25.67 6.81
N LEU A 54 -2.21 -24.59 6.39
CA LEU A 54 -1.05 -24.67 5.50
C LEU A 54 0.16 -25.37 6.15
N GLU A 55 0.41 -25.12 7.43
CA GLU A 55 1.45 -25.80 8.20
C GLU A 55 1.18 -27.31 8.26
N LYS A 56 -0.06 -27.69 8.59
CA LYS A 56 -0.45 -29.09 8.76
C LYS A 56 -0.47 -29.88 7.45
N GLU A 57 -1.09 -29.33 6.41
CA GLU A 57 -1.36 -30.08 5.16
C GLU A 57 -0.21 -29.99 4.15
N TYR A 58 0.60 -28.92 4.21
CA TYR A 58 1.64 -28.66 3.22
C TYR A 58 3.03 -28.42 3.81
N GLY A 59 3.19 -28.53 5.14
CA GLY A 59 4.47 -28.27 5.80
C GLY A 59 4.95 -26.83 5.62
N TRP A 60 4.02 -25.88 5.40
CA TRP A 60 4.38 -24.47 5.24
C TRP A 60 5.06 -23.94 6.50
N VAL A 61 6.05 -23.05 6.34
CA VAL A 61 6.79 -22.46 7.46
C VAL A 61 6.55 -20.96 7.50
N TYR A 62 6.16 -20.45 8.67
CA TYR A 62 5.95 -19.03 8.85
C TYR A 62 7.25 -18.24 8.83
N TYR A 63 7.34 -17.28 7.91
CA TYR A 63 8.53 -16.44 7.68
C TYR A 63 8.48 -15.08 8.42
N GLY A 64 7.60 -14.95 9.42
CA GLY A 64 7.66 -13.82 10.38
C GLY A 64 7.01 -12.50 9.93
N GLY A 65 6.24 -12.46 8.84
CA GLY A 65 5.55 -11.23 8.42
C GLY A 65 4.57 -11.44 7.26
N HIS A 66 3.87 -10.38 6.83
CA HIS A 66 2.92 -10.44 5.71
C HIS A 66 3.59 -10.40 4.32
N HIS A 67 4.81 -9.86 4.24
CA HIS A 67 5.58 -9.69 2.99
C HIS A 67 7.07 -9.95 3.17
N HIS A 68 7.43 -10.80 4.15
CA HIS A 68 8.82 -11.05 4.52
C HIS A 68 9.47 -12.15 3.66
N GLU A 69 8.73 -12.73 2.71
CA GLU A 69 9.22 -13.62 1.66
C GLU A 69 10.13 -12.92 0.65
N ASN A 70 9.97 -11.61 0.47
CA ASN A 70 10.76 -10.81 -0.47
C ASN A 70 11.62 -9.80 0.28
N ILE A 71 12.95 -9.94 0.15
CA ILE A 71 13.95 -9.08 0.81
C ILE A 71 13.71 -7.60 0.53
N PHE A 72 13.40 -7.23 -0.73
CA PHE A 72 13.14 -5.84 -1.09
C PHE A 72 11.87 -5.30 -0.41
N THR A 73 10.78 -6.06 -0.46
CA THR A 73 9.51 -5.64 0.15
C THR A 73 9.64 -5.50 1.66
N LYS A 74 10.33 -6.45 2.29
CA LYS A 74 10.67 -6.44 3.71
C LYS A 74 11.49 -5.21 4.09
N PHE A 75 12.58 -4.92 3.37
CA PHE A 75 13.37 -3.70 3.53
C PHE A 75 12.54 -2.42 3.35
N ALA A 76 11.71 -2.37 2.30
CA ALA A 76 10.91 -1.19 1.98
C ALA A 76 9.89 -0.88 3.10
N ILE A 77 9.16 -1.91 3.57
CA ILE A 77 8.11 -1.75 4.57
C ILE A 77 8.68 -1.53 5.98
N ALA A 78 9.74 -2.25 6.34
CA ALA A 78 10.27 -2.24 7.70
C ALA A 78 11.28 -1.10 7.96
N TYR A 79 12.00 -0.64 6.93
CA TYR A 79 13.05 0.35 7.10
C TYR A 79 12.82 1.61 6.28
N TRP A 80 12.66 1.48 4.96
CA TRP A 80 12.58 2.66 4.09
C TRP A 80 11.34 3.53 4.39
N LEU A 81 10.15 2.94 4.43
CA LEU A 81 8.90 3.68 4.69
C LEU A 81 8.85 4.34 6.08
N PRO A 82 9.21 3.64 7.19
CA PRO A 82 9.23 4.26 8.52
C PRO A 82 10.28 5.37 8.63
N LYS A 83 11.49 5.16 8.10
CA LYS A 83 12.59 6.14 8.23
C LYS A 83 12.40 7.35 7.32
N LYS A 84 12.01 7.14 6.07
CA LYS A 84 11.84 8.23 5.10
C LYS A 84 10.53 8.97 5.31
N PHE A 85 9.41 8.26 5.34
CA PHE A 85 8.08 8.86 5.24
C PHE A 85 7.30 8.86 6.56
N ASN A 86 7.86 8.32 7.65
CA ASN A 86 7.14 8.08 8.90
C ASN A 86 5.86 7.22 8.70
N ILE A 87 5.91 6.29 7.73
CA ILE A 87 4.80 5.39 7.41
C ILE A 87 5.11 4.02 7.99
N ASP A 88 4.44 3.67 9.08
CA ASP A 88 4.48 2.33 9.67
C ASP A 88 3.25 1.52 9.24
N LYS A 89 3.45 0.55 8.34
CA LYS A 89 2.38 -0.31 7.81
C LYS A 89 1.77 -1.23 8.87
N ARG A 90 2.49 -1.51 9.97
CA ARG A 90 1.97 -2.33 11.08
C ARG A 90 0.72 -1.71 11.70
N LYS A 91 0.58 -0.38 11.67
CA LYS A 91 -0.61 0.33 12.17
C LYS A 91 -1.89 -0.14 11.50
N ILE A 92 -1.86 -0.38 10.19
CA ILE A 92 -3.04 -0.84 9.43
C ILE A 92 -3.40 -2.27 9.86
N THR A 93 -2.41 -3.17 9.86
CA THR A 93 -2.60 -4.57 10.26
C THR A 93 -3.12 -4.67 11.70
N LEU A 94 -2.46 -4.01 12.66
CA LEU A 94 -2.85 -4.04 14.06
C LEU A 94 -4.23 -3.41 14.29
N SER A 95 -4.59 -2.35 13.54
CA SER A 95 -5.94 -1.77 13.61
C SER A 95 -7.00 -2.76 13.15
N ALA A 96 -6.75 -3.51 12.09
CA ALA A 96 -7.66 -4.56 11.63
C ALA A 96 -7.81 -5.67 12.68
N GLN A 97 -6.72 -6.08 13.34
CA GLN A 97 -6.75 -7.09 14.41
C GLN A 97 -7.50 -6.62 15.67
N ILE A 98 -7.42 -5.33 16.00
CA ILE A 98 -8.23 -4.74 17.08
C ILE A 98 -9.71 -4.79 16.70
N LEU A 99 -10.06 -4.39 15.47
CA LEU A 99 -11.44 -4.39 14.99
C LEU A 99 -12.05 -5.80 14.91
N SER A 100 -11.23 -6.82 14.65
CA SER A 100 -11.66 -8.22 14.66
C SER A 100 -11.63 -8.88 16.04
N GLY A 101 -11.23 -8.15 17.09
CA GLY A 101 -11.09 -8.70 18.45
C GLY A 101 -9.94 -9.69 18.65
N GLU A 102 -8.99 -9.78 17.70
CA GLU A 102 -7.86 -10.72 17.78
C GLU A 102 -6.83 -10.27 18.83
N ILE A 103 -6.61 -8.95 18.95
CA ILE A 103 -5.70 -8.37 19.95
C ILE A 103 -6.33 -7.13 20.61
N THR A 104 -5.88 -6.80 21.81
CA THR A 104 -6.26 -5.55 22.47
C THR A 104 -5.47 -4.36 21.92
N ARG A 105 -6.02 -3.15 22.09
CA ARG A 105 -5.32 -1.90 21.77
C ARG A 105 -4.01 -1.77 22.52
N GLN A 106 -3.98 -2.13 23.81
CA GLN A 106 -2.77 -2.11 24.63
C GLN A 106 -1.70 -3.00 24.01
N LYS A 107 -2.06 -4.22 23.62
CA LYS A 107 -1.12 -5.16 22.99
C LYS A 107 -0.57 -4.63 21.66
N ALA A 108 -1.44 -4.03 20.83
CA ALA A 108 -1.00 -3.40 19.58
C ALA A 108 0.01 -2.27 19.82
N LEU A 109 -0.19 -1.43 20.84
CA LEU A 109 0.75 -0.37 21.19
C LEU A 109 2.10 -0.92 21.68
N GLU A 110 2.10 -1.99 22.48
CA GLU A 110 3.33 -2.68 22.87
C GLU A 110 4.11 -3.20 21.67
N LEU A 111 3.43 -3.84 20.71
CA LEU A 111 4.06 -4.35 19.48
C LEU A 111 4.67 -3.22 18.63
N LEU A 112 4.05 -2.03 18.63
CA LEU A 112 4.59 -0.87 17.90
C LEU A 112 5.82 -0.25 18.56
N LYS A 113 6.03 -0.44 19.88
CA LYS A 113 7.25 0.01 20.57
C LYS A 113 8.47 -0.75 20.11
N GLN A 114 8.31 -2.01 19.75
CA GLN A 114 9.40 -2.80 19.18
C GLN A 114 9.72 -2.31 17.77
N PRO A 115 11.00 -2.32 17.35
CA PRO A 115 11.32 -2.04 15.97
C PRO A 115 10.58 -3.04 15.08
N PRO A 116 10.15 -2.66 13.86
CA PRO A 116 9.48 -3.58 12.94
C PRO A 116 10.36 -4.77 12.55
N TYR A 117 11.65 -4.73 12.92
CA TYR A 117 12.68 -5.53 12.31
C TYR A 117 13.96 -5.57 13.16
N PRO A 118 14.61 -6.74 13.34
CA PRO A 118 15.90 -6.84 14.03
C PRO A 118 17.01 -6.04 13.33
N LEU A 119 17.70 -5.16 14.06
CA LEU A 119 18.65 -4.20 13.48
C LEU A 119 19.75 -4.86 12.63
N GLU A 120 20.27 -6.01 13.07
CA GLU A 120 21.34 -6.74 12.38
C GLU A 120 20.93 -7.21 10.97
N ASP A 121 19.69 -7.66 10.83
CA ASP A 121 19.16 -8.12 9.56
C ASP A 121 18.89 -6.93 8.61
N ILE A 122 18.65 -5.71 9.14
CA ILE A 122 18.33 -4.53 8.31
C ILE A 122 19.56 -4.18 7.50
N GLN A 123 20.72 -4.20 8.14
CA GLN A 123 21.95 -3.78 7.49
C GLN A 123 22.35 -4.75 6.38
N LYS A 124 22.16 -6.06 6.60
CA LYS A 124 22.35 -7.09 5.57
C LYS A 124 21.42 -6.87 4.39
N ASP A 125 20.13 -6.71 4.65
CA ASP A 125 19.12 -6.52 3.59
C ASP A 125 19.27 -5.20 2.87
N LYS A 126 19.60 -4.11 3.58
CA LYS A 126 19.95 -2.81 3.00
C LYS A 126 21.10 -2.98 2.03
N THR A 127 22.19 -3.60 2.45
CA THR A 127 23.38 -3.81 1.61
C THR A 127 23.03 -4.62 0.37
N TYR A 128 22.26 -5.70 0.53
CA TYR A 128 21.81 -6.54 -0.58
C TYR A 128 20.94 -5.75 -1.58
N VAL A 129 19.94 -5.02 -1.07
CA VAL A 129 19.01 -4.23 -1.90
C VAL A 129 19.76 -3.13 -2.65
N LEU A 130 20.62 -2.36 -1.98
CA LEU A 130 21.38 -1.29 -2.61
C LEU A 130 22.30 -1.82 -3.71
N LYS A 131 22.97 -2.95 -3.47
CA LYS A 131 23.77 -3.64 -4.50
C LYS A 131 22.92 -4.04 -5.71
N LYS A 132 21.72 -4.60 -5.50
CA LYS A 132 20.82 -5.01 -6.58
C LYS A 132 20.24 -3.83 -7.37
N LEU A 133 20.06 -2.68 -6.72
CA LEU A 133 19.58 -1.46 -7.37
C LEU A 133 20.72 -0.65 -8.02
N GLY A 134 21.99 -0.99 -7.77
CA GLY A 134 23.14 -0.23 -8.24
C GLY A 134 23.26 1.15 -7.58
N ILE A 135 22.82 1.27 -6.34
CA ILE A 135 22.82 2.54 -5.57
C ILE A 135 23.92 2.47 -4.50
N THR A 136 24.71 3.53 -4.35
CA THR A 136 25.71 3.60 -3.29
C THR A 136 25.07 3.86 -1.92
N SER A 137 25.76 3.48 -0.85
CA SER A 137 25.28 3.79 0.51
C SER A 137 25.16 5.30 0.75
N GLU A 138 26.03 6.10 0.14
CA GLU A 138 26.02 7.56 0.21
C GLU A 138 24.80 8.15 -0.49
N ASP A 139 24.57 7.76 -1.75
CA ASP A 139 23.38 8.19 -2.51
C ASP A 139 22.10 7.86 -1.77
N PHE A 140 22.01 6.64 -1.23
CA PHE A 140 20.83 6.23 -0.50
C PHE A 140 20.62 7.04 0.79
N ASN A 141 21.68 7.36 1.52
CA ASN A 141 21.57 8.22 2.71
C ASN A 141 21.14 9.65 2.31
N ASN A 142 21.64 10.17 1.18
CA ASN A 142 21.17 11.44 0.62
C ASN A 142 19.67 11.36 0.27
N TYR A 143 19.22 10.26 -0.35
CA TYR A 143 17.80 10.04 -0.65
C TYR A 143 16.96 9.96 0.62
N LEU A 144 17.47 9.37 1.71
CA LEU A 144 16.77 9.33 2.99
C LEU A 144 16.59 10.74 3.58
N ASN A 145 17.63 11.56 3.54
CA ASN A 145 17.66 12.87 4.19
C ASN A 145 16.98 14.00 3.39
N ASN A 146 16.80 13.83 2.08
CA ASN A 146 16.10 14.82 1.26
C ASN A 146 14.67 15.08 1.76
N PRO A 147 14.06 16.23 1.42
CA PRO A 147 12.64 16.47 1.71
C PRO A 147 11.74 15.36 1.12
N ASN A 148 10.71 14.99 1.87
CA ASN A 148 9.74 14.01 1.38
C ASN A 148 8.91 14.58 0.23
N LYS A 149 8.69 13.74 -0.78
CA LYS A 149 7.70 13.94 -1.83
C LYS A 149 6.62 12.88 -1.69
N TYR A 150 5.37 13.29 -1.83
CA TYR A 150 4.18 12.45 -1.71
C TYR A 150 3.47 12.35 -3.06
N PHE A 151 2.47 11.48 -3.14
CA PHE A 151 1.73 11.25 -4.38
C PHE A 151 1.04 12.52 -4.93
N PHE A 152 0.69 13.48 -4.06
CA PHE A 152 0.07 14.75 -4.44
C PHE A 152 1.07 15.79 -4.97
N ASP A 153 2.38 15.56 -4.83
CA ASP A 153 3.41 16.41 -5.46
C ASP A 153 3.59 16.11 -6.95
N TYR A 154 2.87 15.10 -7.46
CA TYR A 154 2.94 14.65 -8.85
C TYR A 154 1.55 14.67 -9.51
N PRO A 155 1.47 14.87 -10.84
CA PRO A 155 0.21 14.89 -11.54
C PRO A 155 -0.60 13.61 -11.33
N SER A 156 -1.83 13.77 -10.85
CA SER A 156 -2.77 12.67 -10.61
C SER A 156 -4.21 13.16 -10.72
N TYR A 157 -5.16 12.23 -10.78
CA TYR A 157 -6.60 12.57 -10.72
C TYR A 157 -7.06 13.00 -9.31
N PHE A 158 -6.15 13.17 -8.34
CA PHE A 158 -6.50 13.48 -6.97
C PHE A 158 -7.16 14.85 -6.81
N ASP A 159 -6.70 15.89 -7.52
CA ASP A 159 -7.30 17.22 -7.44
C ASP A 159 -8.69 17.26 -8.08
N LEU A 160 -8.84 16.58 -9.21
CA LEU A 160 -10.14 16.38 -9.86
C LEU A 160 -11.10 15.68 -8.89
N TYR A 161 -10.63 14.61 -8.26
CA TYR A 161 -11.40 13.90 -7.24
C TYR A 161 -11.79 14.82 -6.08
N LYS A 162 -10.86 15.59 -5.51
CA LYS A 162 -11.14 16.49 -4.38
C LYS A 162 -12.23 17.50 -4.73
N LYS A 163 -12.11 18.13 -5.91
CA LYS A 163 -13.06 19.12 -6.42
C LYS A 163 -14.47 18.55 -6.64
N TYR A 164 -14.57 17.34 -7.21
CA TYR A 164 -15.85 16.75 -7.59
C TYR A 164 -16.34 15.66 -6.64
N SER A 165 -15.71 15.46 -5.48
CA SER A 165 -16.00 14.37 -4.55
C SER A 165 -17.48 14.27 -4.15
N LYS A 166 -18.17 15.41 -3.98
CA LYS A 166 -19.61 15.47 -3.65
C LYS A 166 -20.50 14.86 -4.75
N TYR A 167 -20.17 15.09 -6.01
CA TYR A 167 -20.93 14.60 -7.17
C TYR A 167 -20.45 13.22 -7.63
N GLY A 168 -19.15 12.96 -7.45
CA GLY A 168 -18.50 11.71 -7.79
C GLY A 168 -19.18 10.52 -7.10
N ASN A 169 -19.54 10.64 -5.82
CA ASN A 169 -20.23 9.58 -5.10
C ASN A 169 -21.47 9.02 -5.84
N LYS A 170 -22.29 9.89 -6.45
CA LYS A 170 -23.47 9.47 -7.22
C LYS A 170 -23.08 8.74 -8.50
N ILE A 171 -22.13 9.30 -9.26
CA ILE A 171 -21.65 8.72 -10.52
C ILE A 171 -21.00 7.36 -10.28
N PHE A 172 -20.13 7.25 -9.27
CA PHE A 172 -19.49 5.99 -8.90
C PHE A 172 -20.49 4.95 -8.39
N GLY A 173 -21.60 5.35 -7.77
CA GLY A 173 -22.66 4.42 -7.38
C GLY A 173 -23.34 3.72 -8.56
N TYR A 174 -23.40 4.35 -9.73
CA TYR A 174 -23.91 3.70 -10.95
C TYR A 174 -22.88 2.79 -11.62
N ILE A 175 -21.59 3.07 -11.44
CA ILE A 175 -20.47 2.36 -12.08
C ILE A 175 -20.05 1.15 -11.25
N LEU A 176 -19.85 1.35 -9.94
CA LEU A 176 -19.30 0.36 -9.02
C LEU A 176 -20.39 -0.14 -8.05
N PRO A 177 -20.46 -1.45 -7.79
CA PRO A 177 -21.44 -2.02 -6.86
C PRO A 177 -21.09 -1.78 -5.38
N PHE A 178 -20.01 -1.07 -5.10
CA PHE A 178 -19.55 -0.72 -3.76
C PHE A 178 -19.08 0.73 -3.72
N LYS A 179 -19.14 1.34 -2.53
CA LYS A 179 -18.58 2.67 -2.32
C LYS A 179 -17.05 2.61 -2.34
N PRO A 180 -16.38 3.37 -3.22
CA PRO A 180 -14.91 3.39 -3.25
C PRO A 180 -14.31 3.83 -1.91
N THR A 181 -13.21 3.18 -1.50
CA THR A 181 -12.54 3.41 -0.20
C THR A 181 -12.16 4.87 0.03
N ILE A 182 -11.80 5.60 -1.03
CA ILE A 182 -11.41 7.01 -0.94
C ILE A 182 -12.56 7.90 -0.43
N PHE A 183 -13.82 7.56 -0.74
CA PHE A 183 -14.98 8.27 -0.21
C PHE A 183 -15.29 7.90 1.24
N LEU A 184 -15.07 6.62 1.60
CA LEU A 184 -15.16 6.19 3.00
C LEU A 184 -14.16 6.96 3.86
N GLU A 185 -12.90 7.07 3.42
CA GLU A 185 -11.88 7.86 4.12
C GLU A 185 -12.28 9.33 4.28
N GLN A 186 -12.86 9.94 3.24
CA GLN A 186 -13.28 11.34 3.31
C GLN A 186 -14.36 11.55 4.37
N ASP A 187 -15.35 10.66 4.45
CA ASP A 187 -16.42 10.75 5.44
C ASP A 187 -15.87 10.56 6.86
N PHE A 188 -14.97 9.60 7.08
CA PHE A 188 -14.29 9.40 8.35
C PHE A 188 -13.44 10.59 8.80
N ARG A 189 -12.84 11.33 7.86
CA ARG A 189 -12.06 12.54 8.18
C ARG A 189 -12.96 13.71 8.57
N LYS A 190 -14.11 13.87 7.89
CA LYS A 190 -15.11 14.90 8.22
C LYS A 190 -15.83 14.64 9.54
N SER A 191 -16.07 13.38 9.89
CA SER A 191 -16.74 13.04 11.16
C SER A 191 -15.85 13.27 12.40
N LYS A 192 -14.56 13.57 12.20
CA LYS A 192 -13.58 13.85 13.27
C LYS A 192 -13.16 15.32 13.35
N SER A 193 -13.62 16.15 12.41
CA SER A 193 -13.44 17.62 12.40
C SER A 193 -14.69 18.30 12.90
#